data_AF-A0A937V853-F1
#
_entry.id   AF-A0A937V853-F1
#
_cell.length_a   1.000
_cell.length_b   1.000
_cell.length_c   1.000
_cell.angle_alpha   90.00
_cell.angle_beta   90.00
_cell.angle_gamma   90.00
#
_symmetry.space_group_name_H-M   'P 1'
#
loop_
_entity.id
_entity.type
_entity.pdbx_description
1 polymer ?
#
loop_
_entity_poly.entity_id
_entity_poly.type
_entity_poly.pdbx_seq_one_letter_code
_entity_poly.pdbx_strand_id
1 'polypeptide(L)'
;MIEHDPLGRLETLRRALPALYGCALTLLITVVLGDLRYFSGEAPVGWFVVWGLTMLAGVPTGIYLLWKRPWGALPLKARRGTAVGYLMVGFINLVGLGFFSLYEAGILCLLAPLPYAALLGLVYLRAFWLEDRDGGEVFP
;
A
#
# COMPACT_ATOMS: atom_id res chain seq x y z
N MET A 1 -9.07 -31.36 3.35
CA MET A 1 -8.47 -30.27 4.16
C MET A 1 -7.19 -29.86 3.46
N ILE A 2 -7.18 -28.73 2.74
CA ILE A 2 -5.94 -28.22 2.16
C ILE A 2 -5.24 -27.50 3.31
N GLU A 3 -4.15 -28.08 3.79
CA GLU A 3 -3.26 -27.47 4.76
C GLU A 3 -2.69 -26.20 4.11
N HIS A 4 -3.31 -25.06 4.39
CA HIS A 4 -2.89 -23.77 3.87
C HIS A 4 -1.68 -23.32 4.68
N ASP A 5 -0.49 -23.72 4.27
CA ASP A 5 0.77 -23.22 4.82
C ASP A 5 0.80 -21.68 4.73
N PRO A 6 0.63 -20.96 5.85
CA PRO A 6 0.62 -19.51 5.84
C PRO A 6 2.00 -18.95 5.50
N LEU A 7 3.08 -19.71 5.74
CA LEU A 7 4.44 -19.27 5.47
C LEU A 7 4.72 -19.18 3.96
N GLY A 8 4.39 -20.23 3.20
CA GLY A 8 4.53 -20.25 1.75
C GLY A 8 3.71 -19.15 1.04
N ARG A 9 2.52 -18.83 1.57
CA ARG A 9 1.71 -17.70 1.08
C ARG A 9 2.34 -16.35 1.38
N LEU A 10 2.88 -16.16 2.59
CA LEU A 10 3.57 -14.92 2.95
C LEU A 10 4.76 -14.67 2.03
N GLU A 11 5.55 -15.70 1.75
CA GLU A 11 6.70 -15.62 0.85
C GLU A 11 6.29 -15.27 -0.58
N THR A 12 5.17 -15.83 -1.06
CA THR A 12 4.62 -15.48 -2.37
C THR A 12 4.22 -14.00 -2.44
N LEU A 13 3.53 -13.49 -1.42
CA LEU A 13 3.17 -12.08 -1.32
C LEU A 13 4.42 -11.18 -1.23
N ARG A 14 5.42 -11.61 -0.47
CA ARG A 14 6.70 -10.90 -0.35
C ARG A 14 7.43 -10.78 -1.69
N ARG A 15 7.38 -11.81 -2.53
CA ARG A 15 7.96 -11.80 -3.88
C ARG A 15 7.17 -10.97 -4.88
N ALA A 16 5.85 -10.86 -4.72
CA ALA A 16 5.01 -10.00 -5.56
C ALA A 16 5.14 -8.52 -5.20
N LEU A 17 5.51 -8.20 -3.96
CA LEU A 17 5.60 -6.83 -3.45
C LEU A 17 6.53 -5.91 -4.28
N PRO A 18 7.77 -6.30 -4.66
CA PRO A 18 8.63 -5.46 -5.50
C PRO A 18 8.01 -5.07 -6.84
N ALA A 19 7.26 -5.99 -7.47
CA ALA A 19 6.58 -5.72 -8.74
C ALA A 19 5.49 -4.66 -8.55
N LEU A 20 4.64 -4.81 -7.53
CA LEU A 20 3.60 -3.82 -7.20
C LEU A 20 4.19 -2.46 -6.82
N TYR A 21 5.28 -2.46 -6.07
CA TYR A 21 6.01 -1.25 -5.70
C TYR A 21 6.62 -0.57 -6.91
N GLY A 22 7.21 -1.34 -7.83
CA GLY A 22 7.71 -0.86 -9.11
C GLY A 22 6.60 -0.20 -9.93
N CYS A 23 5.44 -0.85 -10.06
CA CYS A 23 4.29 -0.27 -10.74
C CYS A 23 3.84 1.07 -10.13
N ALA A 24 3.68 1.13 -8.81
CA ALA A 24 3.28 2.37 -8.12
C ALA A 24 4.33 3.48 -8.25
N LEU A 25 5.62 3.14 -8.21
CA LEU A 25 6.70 4.10 -8.42
C LEU A 25 6.72 4.61 -9.86
N THR A 26 6.58 3.72 -10.85
CA THR A 26 6.49 4.11 -12.26
C THR A 26 5.32 5.05 -12.48
N LEU A 27 4.15 4.75 -11.92
CA LEU A 27 2.96 5.62 -11.96
C LEU A 27 3.26 7.01 -11.38
N LEU A 28 3.86 7.08 -10.19
CA LEU A 28 4.23 8.34 -9.56
C LEU A 28 5.22 9.13 -10.43
N ILE A 29 6.28 8.47 -10.92
CA ILE A 29 7.29 9.08 -11.77
C ILE A 29 6.66 9.60 -13.07
N THR A 30 5.75 8.85 -13.69
CA THR A 30 5.08 9.31 -14.92
C THR A 30 4.21 10.55 -14.69
N VAL A 31 3.63 10.72 -13.51
CA VAL A 31 2.86 11.93 -13.16
C VAL A 31 3.77 13.10 -12.81
N VAL A 32 4.91 12.84 -12.15
CA VAL A 32 5.86 13.88 -11.73
C VAL A 32 6.75 14.37 -12.88
N LEU A 33 7.23 13.46 -13.73
CA LEU A 33 8.16 13.74 -14.82
C LEU A 33 7.49 13.85 -16.20
N GLY A 34 6.29 13.29 -16.36
CA GLY A 34 5.53 13.45 -17.60
C GLY A 34 5.12 14.91 -17.77
N ASP A 35 5.32 15.46 -18.98
CA ASP A 35 4.77 16.77 -19.30
C ASP A 35 3.26 16.70 -19.13
N LEU A 36 2.71 17.47 -18.19
CA LEU A 36 1.30 17.43 -17.77
C LEU A 36 0.32 17.72 -18.91
N ARG A 37 0.84 18.20 -20.05
CA ARG A 37 0.13 18.32 -21.32
C ARG A 37 -0.31 16.98 -21.93
N TYR A 38 0.33 15.87 -21.56
CA TYR A 38 -0.13 14.51 -21.92
C TYR A 38 -1.40 14.12 -21.17
N PHE A 39 -1.63 14.73 -19.99
CA PHE A 39 -2.78 14.47 -19.13
C PHE A 39 -3.86 15.55 -19.24
N SER A 40 -3.56 16.74 -19.79
CA SER A 40 -4.52 17.83 -20.01
C SER A 40 -5.50 17.61 -21.17
N GLY A 41 -5.68 16.37 -21.62
CA GLY A 41 -6.56 16.03 -22.74
C GLY A 41 -7.14 14.64 -22.61
N GLU A 42 -6.28 13.62 -22.47
CA GLU A 42 -6.71 12.23 -22.33
C GLU A 42 -5.63 11.44 -21.59
N ALA A 43 -5.67 11.46 -20.25
CA ALA A 43 -5.00 10.40 -19.50
C ALA A 43 -5.47 9.06 -20.06
N PRO A 44 -4.60 8.17 -20.57
CA PRO A 44 -5.06 6.89 -21.08
C PRO A 44 -5.80 6.17 -19.96
N VAL A 45 -7.07 5.82 -20.16
CA VAL A 45 -7.93 5.15 -19.15
C VAL A 45 -7.21 3.96 -18.50
N GLY A 46 -6.32 3.31 -19.24
CA GLY A 46 -5.43 2.26 -18.74
C GLY A 46 -4.61 2.66 -17.50
N TRP A 47 -4.11 3.89 -17.39
CA TRP A 47 -3.34 4.35 -16.23
C TRP A 47 -4.19 4.46 -14.97
N PHE A 48 -5.42 4.95 -15.07
CA PHE A 48 -6.36 4.95 -13.94
C PHE A 48 -6.73 3.53 -13.50
N VAL A 49 -6.90 2.62 -14.46
CA VAL A 49 -7.13 1.20 -14.16
C VAL A 49 -5.93 0.61 -13.42
N VAL A 50 -4.70 0.88 -13.86
CA VAL A 50 -3.49 0.40 -13.18
C VAL A 50 -3.37 0.99 -11.78
N TRP A 51 -3.72 2.26 -11.58
CA TRP A 51 -3.79 2.86 -10.24
C TRP A 51 -4.83 2.20 -9.35
N GLY A 52 -6.04 2.00 -9.86
CA GLY A 52 -7.11 1.31 -9.14
C GLY A 52 -6.69 -0.11 -8.75
N LEU A 53 -6.11 -0.88 -9.68
CA LEU A 53 -5.64 -2.24 -9.43
C LEU A 53 -4.51 -2.29 -8.41
N THR A 54 -3.52 -1.41 -8.50
CA THR A 54 -2.40 -1.37 -7.56
C THR A 54 -2.84 -0.89 -6.17
N MET A 55 -3.83 0.01 -6.08
CA MET A 55 -4.48 0.38 -4.81
C MET A 55 -5.25 -0.79 -4.19
N LEU A 56 -6.10 -1.45 -4.98
CA LEU A 56 -6.93 -2.58 -4.54
C LEU A 56 -6.11 -3.84 -4.23
N ALA A 57 -4.94 -4.01 -4.86
CA ALA A 57 -4.01 -5.07 -4.52
C ALA A 57 -3.13 -4.67 -3.31
N GLY A 58 -2.73 -3.41 -3.21
CA GLY A 58 -1.90 -2.85 -2.15
C GLY A 58 -2.58 -2.85 -0.79
N VAL A 59 -3.53 -1.93 -0.63
CA VAL A 59 -4.11 -1.56 0.66
C VAL A 59 -4.85 -2.72 1.33
N PRO A 60 -5.76 -3.44 0.64
CA PRO A 60 -6.46 -4.58 1.24
C PRO A 60 -5.50 -5.70 1.65
N THR A 61 -4.47 -5.99 0.86
CA THR A 61 -3.48 -7.03 1.21
C THR A 61 -2.68 -6.65 2.45
N GLY A 62 -2.26 -5.39 2.55
CA GLY A 62 -1.58 -4.86 3.73
C GLY A 62 -2.44 -4.98 4.99
N ILE A 63 -3.71 -4.57 4.92
CA ILE A 63 -4.67 -4.71 6.02
C ILE A 63 -4.92 -6.19 6.34
N TYR A 64 -5.11 -7.02 5.33
CA TYR A 64 -5.38 -8.45 5.46
C TYR A 64 -4.25 -9.17 6.20
N LEU A 65 -2.99 -8.85 5.88
CA LEU A 65 -1.82 -9.41 6.56
C LEU A 65 -1.76 -9.02 8.04
N LEU A 66 -2.23 -7.82 8.41
CA LEU A 66 -2.24 -7.36 9.80
C LEU A 66 -3.43 -7.91 10.58
N TRP A 67 -4.59 -8.06 9.95
CA TRP A 67 -5.87 -8.21 10.67
C TRP A 67 -6.48 -9.61 10.62
N LYS A 68 -6.23 -10.41 9.58
CA LYS A 68 -6.94 -11.69 9.44
C LYS A 68 -6.30 -12.81 10.26
N ARG A 69 -7.14 -13.46 11.09
CA ARG A 69 -6.83 -14.67 11.90
C ARG A 69 -5.94 -15.74 11.25
N PRO A 70 -6.07 -16.12 9.95
CA PRO A 70 -5.16 -17.09 9.34
C PRO A 70 -3.69 -16.67 9.37
N TRP A 71 -3.40 -15.37 9.51
CA TRP A 71 -2.04 -14.84 9.68
C TRP A 71 -1.66 -14.63 11.15
N GLY A 72 -2.61 -14.73 12.07
CA GLY A 72 -2.39 -14.69 13.51
C GLY A 72 -1.49 -15.82 14.02
N ALA A 73 -1.45 -16.94 13.28
CA ALA A 73 -0.53 -18.04 13.54
C ALA A 73 0.94 -17.68 13.28
N LEU A 74 1.22 -16.62 12.51
CA LEU A 74 2.58 -16.15 12.24
C LEU A 74 2.96 -15.01 13.20
N PRO A 75 4.21 -15.00 13.70
CA PRO A 75 4.69 -13.91 14.53
C PRO A 75 4.60 -12.59 13.78
N LEU A 76 4.16 -11.54 14.48
CA LEU A 76 3.96 -10.21 13.90
C LEU A 76 5.22 -9.70 13.15
N LYS A 77 6.41 -9.98 13.70
CA LYS A 77 7.71 -9.67 13.10
C LYS A 77 7.87 -10.20 11.68
N ALA A 78 7.36 -11.40 11.39
CA ALA A 78 7.48 -12.02 10.08
C ALA A 78 6.58 -11.35 9.02
N ARG A 79 5.37 -10.92 9.41
CA ARG A 79 4.36 -10.36 8.49
C ARG A 79 4.35 -8.84 8.39
N ARG A 80 4.84 -8.11 9.41
CA ARG A 80 4.82 -6.64 9.48
C ARG A 80 5.51 -5.99 8.29
N GLY A 81 6.72 -6.43 7.94
CA GLY A 81 7.49 -5.81 6.85
C GLY A 81 6.75 -5.90 5.52
N THR A 82 6.22 -7.07 5.20
CA THR A 82 5.41 -7.29 4.00
C THR A 82 4.14 -6.45 4.03
N ALA A 83 3.40 -6.46 5.14
CA ALA A 83 2.17 -5.70 5.30
C ALA A 83 2.37 -4.18 5.10
N VAL A 84 3.39 -3.62 5.75
CA VAL A 84 3.76 -2.20 5.61
C VAL A 84 4.16 -1.90 4.17
N GLY A 85 4.90 -2.78 3.51
CA GLY A 85 5.24 -2.63 2.10
C GLY A 85 4.00 -2.51 1.21
N TYR A 86 2.99 -3.36 1.41
CA TYR A 86 1.72 -3.31 0.68
C TYR A 86 0.94 -2.01 0.95
N LEU A 87 0.94 -1.52 2.19
CA LEU A 87 0.31 -0.24 2.53
C LEU A 87 1.07 0.96 1.93
N MET A 88 2.40 0.86 1.79
CA MET A 88 3.24 1.87 1.13
C MET A 88 2.97 1.96 -0.37
N VAL A 89 2.63 0.86 -1.05
CA VAL A 89 2.14 0.90 -2.44
C VAL A 89 0.91 1.80 -2.53
N GLY A 90 -0.03 1.65 -1.60
CA GLY A 90 -1.20 2.52 -1.50
C GLY A 90 -0.84 3.99 -1.26
N PHE A 91 0.11 4.25 -0.35
CA PHE A 91 0.59 5.62 -0.10
C PHE A 91 1.19 6.27 -1.34
N ILE A 92 2.07 5.57 -2.06
CA ILE A 92 2.71 6.08 -3.29
C ILE A 92 1.65 6.42 -4.35
N ASN A 93 0.66 5.55 -4.53
CA ASN A 93 -0.45 5.80 -5.44
C ASN A 93 -1.29 7.02 -5.02
N LEU A 94 -1.54 7.19 -3.71
CA LEU A 94 -2.24 8.35 -3.16
C LEU A 94 -1.47 9.65 -3.41
N VAL A 95 -0.14 9.62 -3.25
CA VAL A 95 0.73 10.75 -3.57
C VAL A 95 0.67 11.06 -5.06
N GLY A 96 0.78 10.04 -5.92
CA GLY A 96 0.66 10.20 -7.36
C GLY A 96 -0.68 10.82 -7.79
N LEU A 97 -1.79 10.32 -7.23
CA LEU A 97 -3.13 10.87 -7.42
C LEU A 97 -3.24 12.31 -6.92
N GLY A 98 -2.62 12.62 -5.77
CA GLY A 98 -2.56 13.97 -5.22
C GLY A 98 -1.85 14.95 -6.16
N PHE A 99 -0.75 14.53 -6.78
CA PHE A 99 -0.05 15.33 -7.80
C PHE A 99 -0.88 15.50 -9.06
N PHE A 100 -1.53 14.45 -9.56
CA PHE A 100 -2.43 14.53 -10.71
C PHE A 100 -3.57 15.52 -10.44
N SER A 101 -4.22 15.38 -9.29
CA SER A 101 -5.35 16.21 -8.89
C SER A 101 -4.96 17.62 -8.47
N LEU A 102 -3.69 17.92 -8.17
CA LEU A 102 -3.22 19.28 -7.90
C LEU A 102 -3.49 20.22 -9.07
N TYR A 103 -3.38 19.68 -10.28
CA TYR A 103 -3.57 20.44 -11.52
C TYR A 103 -5.05 20.71 -11.83
N GLU A 104 -5.96 19.81 -11.42
CA GLU A 104 -7.41 19.99 -11.65
C GLU A 104 -8.16 20.61 -10.46
N ALA A 105 -7.77 20.31 -9.21
CA ALA A 105 -8.53 20.60 -7.99
C ALA A 105 -7.73 21.35 -6.91
N GLY A 106 -6.45 21.67 -7.15
CA GLY A 106 -5.63 22.51 -6.28
C GLY A 106 -4.96 21.81 -5.09
N ILE A 107 -4.31 22.61 -4.23
CA ILE A 107 -3.41 22.16 -3.13
C ILE A 107 -4.09 21.24 -2.11
N LEU A 108 -5.41 21.30 -1.96
CA LEU A 108 -6.17 20.46 -1.02
C LEU A 108 -6.00 18.96 -1.31
N CYS A 109 -5.71 18.57 -2.56
CA CYS A 109 -5.51 17.17 -2.92
C CYS A 109 -4.16 16.60 -2.46
N LEU A 110 -3.16 17.44 -2.17
CA LEU A 110 -1.93 17.00 -1.50
C LEU A 110 -2.11 16.78 0.01
N LEU A 111 -3.25 17.17 0.58
CA LEU A 111 -3.54 16.90 1.98
C LEU A 111 -4.11 15.50 2.18
N ALA A 112 -4.64 14.84 1.13
CA ALA A 112 -5.21 13.49 1.23
C ALA A 112 -4.19 12.38 1.60
N PRO A 113 -2.92 12.44 1.14
CA PRO A 113 -1.87 11.53 1.63
C PRO A 113 -1.50 11.72 3.11
N LEU A 114 -1.70 12.90 3.70
CA LEU A 114 -1.32 13.18 5.09
C LEU A 114 -2.07 12.33 6.13
N PRO A 115 -3.42 12.22 6.14
CA PRO A 115 -4.12 11.35 7.06
C PRO A 115 -3.78 9.88 6.80
N TYR A 116 -3.49 9.50 5.55
CA TYR A 116 -3.04 8.14 5.25
C TYR A 116 -1.65 7.87 5.82
N ALA A 117 -0.71 8.82 5.73
CA ALA A 117 0.61 8.73 6.35
C ALA A 117 0.53 8.67 7.88
N ALA A 118 -0.35 9.47 8.49
CA ALA A 118 -0.61 9.43 9.92
C ALA A 118 -1.17 8.06 10.34
N LEU A 119 -2.12 7.50 9.59
CA LEU A 119 -2.66 6.16 9.83
C LEU A 119 -1.60 5.07 9.67
N LEU A 120 -0.76 5.15 8.63
CA LEU A 120 0.39 4.28 8.44
C LEU A 120 1.36 4.33 9.63
N GLY A 121 1.68 5.54 10.10
CA GLY A 121 2.53 5.77 11.27
C GLY A 121 1.94 5.17 12.53
N LEU A 122 0.63 5.34 12.76
CA LEU A 122 -0.08 4.74 13.89
C LEU A 122 -0.10 3.21 13.81
N VAL A 123 -0.36 2.64 12.63
CA VAL A 123 -0.32 1.19 12.40
C VAL A 123 1.08 0.64 12.66
N TYR A 124 2.11 1.32 12.16
CA TYR A 124 3.50 0.93 12.37
C TYR A 124 3.90 1.00 13.83
N LEU A 125 3.62 2.12 14.51
CA LEU A 125 3.88 2.30 15.94
C LEU A 125 3.18 1.23 16.76
N ARG A 126 1.88 1.01 16.53
CA ARG A 126 1.11 -0.03 17.23
C ARG A 126 1.69 -1.42 17.00
N ALA A 127 2.07 -1.74 15.77
CA ALA A 127 2.71 -3.02 15.46
C ALA A 127 4.11 -3.16 16.08
N PHE A 128 4.83 -2.06 16.32
CA PHE A 128 6.11 -2.06 17.02
C PHE A 128 5.92 -2.26 18.53
N TRP A 129 5.00 -1.53 19.15
CA TRP A 129 4.68 -1.66 20.59
C TRP A 129 4.13 -3.05 20.96
N LEU A 130 3.40 -3.72 20.06
CA LEU A 130 2.86 -5.05 20.28
C LEU A 130 3.89 -6.17 20.04
N GLU A 131 4.93 -5.91 19.23
CA GLU A 131 6.08 -6.81 19.12
C GLU A 131 6.82 -6.91 20.45
N ASP A 132 7.03 -5.78 21.13
CA ASP A 132 7.75 -5.71 22.41
C ASP A 132 6.97 -6.31 23.59
N ARG A 133 5.64 -6.43 23.46
CA ARG A 133 4.77 -6.75 24.61
C ARG A 133 4.33 -8.20 24.74
N ASP A 134 4.27 -9.01 23.68
CA ASP A 134 4.05 -10.50 23.77
C ASP A 134 3.85 -11.19 22.40
N GLY A 135 4.41 -10.68 21.30
CA GLY A 135 4.16 -11.28 19.97
C GLY A 135 2.68 -11.29 19.54
N GLY A 136 1.85 -10.49 20.22
CA GLY A 136 0.40 -10.44 20.06
C GLY A 136 -0.08 -9.80 18.75
N GLU A 137 -1.34 -10.04 18.43
CA GLU A 137 -1.99 -9.50 17.22
C GLU A 137 -2.13 -7.97 17.29
N VAL A 138 -1.94 -7.29 16.15
CA VAL A 138 -2.01 -5.81 16.06
C VAL A 138 -3.40 -5.30 16.44
N PHE A 139 -4.42 -6.06 16.13
CA PHE A 139 -5.83 -5.74 16.36
C PHE A 139 -6.53 -6.97 16.95
N PRO A 140 -7.35 -6.83 18.01
CA PRO A 140 -8.11 -7.92 18.61
C PRO A 140 -9.27 -8.42 17.72
#